data_AF-A0A849B7U8-F1
#
_entry.id   AF-A0A849B7U8-F1
#
_cell.length_a   1.000
_cell.length_b   1.000
_cell.length_c   1.000
_cell.angle_alpha   90.00
_cell.angle_beta   90.00
_cell.angle_gamma   90.00
#
_symmetry.space_group_name_H-M   'P 1'
#
loop_
_entity.id
_entity.type
_entity.pdbx_description
1 polymer ?
#
loop_
_entity_poly.entity_id
_entity_poly.type
_entity_poly.pdbx_seq_one_letter_code
_entity_poly.pdbx_strand_id
1 'polypeptide(L)'
;MKIEKMTLSLVLGLLLVGCDSRIDAVNEQMGSIRNQAPLPIEPAPVFPPVPTFDYAAHQLKSPFLPSSLAAELRIMAGKRVYPNLSRQLQPLESYAIESLNMKGSMRSQSGQILALIQTPDGEIERVQRGSYMGVNHGRVVNITPTQIDLVEIIPDGREGYVERPRSLILIGPAP
;
A
#
# COMPACT_ATOMS: atom_id res chain seq x y z
N MET A 1 -23.34 42.93 101.48
CA MET A 1 -22.39 41.82 101.21
C MET A 1 -22.96 40.63 100.44
N LYS A 2 -24.24 40.24 100.56
CA LYS A 2 -24.84 39.15 99.77
C LYS A 2 -25.14 39.53 98.31
N ILE A 3 -25.56 40.76 98.05
CA ILE A 3 -25.93 41.25 96.71
C ILE A 3 -24.69 41.44 95.82
N GLU A 4 -23.59 41.98 96.35
CA GLU A 4 -22.32 42.14 95.62
C GLU A 4 -21.66 40.83 95.20
N LYS A 5 -21.79 39.77 96.01
CA LYS A 5 -21.30 38.43 95.65
C LYS A 5 -22.15 37.80 94.55
N MET A 6 -23.45 38.13 94.50
CA MET A 6 -24.38 37.64 93.50
C MET A 6 -24.21 38.37 92.15
N THR A 7 -23.90 39.67 92.17
CA THR A 7 -23.57 40.42 90.95
C THR A 7 -22.22 39.98 90.38
N LEU A 8 -21.21 39.73 91.21
CA LEU A 8 -19.90 39.23 90.75
C LEU A 8 -20.00 37.82 90.12
N SER A 9 -20.83 36.94 90.68
CA SER A 9 -21.09 35.61 90.12
C SER A 9 -21.84 35.67 88.79
N LEU A 10 -22.75 36.64 88.61
CA LEU A 10 -23.50 36.83 87.37
C LEU A 10 -22.61 37.39 86.25
N VAL A 11 -21.74 38.36 86.59
CA VAL A 11 -20.75 38.91 85.66
C VAL A 11 -19.73 37.84 85.24
N LEU A 12 -19.31 36.98 86.17
CA LEU A 12 -18.44 35.86 85.82
C LEU A 12 -19.14 34.83 84.92
N GLY A 13 -20.44 34.59 85.12
CA GLY A 13 -21.24 33.72 84.23
C GLY A 13 -21.36 34.26 82.80
N LEU A 14 -21.47 35.58 82.63
CA LEU A 14 -21.49 36.20 81.28
C LEU A 14 -20.13 36.09 80.56
N LEU A 15 -19.02 36.07 81.31
CA LEU A 15 -17.67 35.97 80.73
C LEU A 15 -17.32 34.55 80.21
N LEU A 16 -18.13 33.53 80.52
CA LEU A 16 -17.92 32.16 80.02
C LEU A 16 -18.70 31.82 78.74
N VAL A 17 -19.48 32.74 78.17
CA VAL A 17 -20.21 32.53 76.90
C VAL A 17 -19.31 32.96 75.73
N GLY A 18 -18.30 32.14 75.40
CA GLY A 18 -17.33 32.47 74.35
C GLY A 18 -16.70 31.29 73.61
N CYS A 19 -17.09 30.06 73.90
CA CYS A 19 -16.66 28.90 73.09
C CYS A 19 -17.53 28.79 71.85
N ASP A 20 -17.15 29.51 70.79
CA ASP A 20 -17.67 29.27 69.45
C ASP A 20 -16.79 28.25 68.72
N SER A 21 -17.42 27.21 68.20
CA SER A 21 -16.77 26.05 67.61
C SER A 21 -16.61 26.31 66.11
N ARG A 22 -15.37 26.64 65.69
CA ARG A 22 -15.02 26.86 64.27
C ARG A 22 -15.39 25.69 63.36
N ILE A 23 -15.58 24.50 63.93
CA ILE A 23 -15.96 23.27 63.23
C ILE A 23 -17.44 23.32 62.83
N ASP A 24 -18.30 23.90 63.66
CA ASP A 24 -19.74 24.00 63.37
C ASP A 24 -20.01 24.98 62.21
N ALA A 25 -19.30 26.11 62.17
CA ALA A 25 -19.37 27.05 61.06
C ALA A 25 -18.96 26.41 59.72
N VAL A 26 -17.92 25.57 59.71
CA VAL A 26 -17.48 24.85 58.50
C VAL A 26 -18.50 23.79 58.10
N ASN A 27 -19.09 23.08 59.07
CA ASN A 27 -20.11 22.08 58.81
C ASN A 27 -21.39 22.69 58.22
N GLU A 28 -21.81 23.85 58.73
CA GLU A 28 -22.95 24.60 58.20
C GLU A 28 -22.67 25.08 56.77
N GLN A 29 -21.48 25.60 56.52
CA GLN A 29 -21.07 26.05 55.18
C GLN A 29 -20.95 24.89 54.18
N MET A 30 -20.48 23.71 54.60
CA MET A 30 -20.48 22.51 53.76
C MET A 30 -21.89 21.97 53.51
N GLY A 31 -22.79 22.11 54.48
CA GLY A 31 -24.22 21.80 54.31
C GLY A 31 -24.87 22.69 53.25
N SER A 32 -24.58 24.00 53.26
CA SER A 32 -25.14 24.93 52.27
C SER A 32 -24.61 24.67 50.86
N ILE A 33 -23.33 24.33 50.70
CA ILE A 33 -22.73 23.97 49.40
C ILE A 33 -23.33 22.68 48.85
N ARG A 34 -23.56 21.66 49.68
CA ARG A 34 -24.16 20.39 49.25
C ARG A 34 -25.62 20.52 48.83
N ASN A 35 -26.34 21.49 49.38
CA ASN A 35 -27.73 21.78 49.04
C ASN A 35 -27.88 22.72 47.83
N GLN A 36 -26.78 23.26 47.30
CA GLN A 36 -26.83 24.03 46.04
C GLN A 36 -27.09 23.09 44.86
N ALA A 37 -27.86 23.60 43.90
CA ALA A 37 -28.14 22.86 42.67
C ALA A 37 -26.84 22.60 41.89
N PRO A 38 -26.66 21.39 41.31
CA PRO A 38 -25.51 21.10 40.48
C PRO A 38 -25.42 22.08 39.30
N LEU A 39 -24.20 22.51 38.99
CA LEU A 39 -23.95 23.27 37.77
C LEU A 39 -24.24 22.38 36.55
N PRO A 40 -24.86 22.92 35.48
CA PRO A 40 -25.04 22.19 34.23
C PRO A 40 -23.68 21.77 33.66
N ILE A 41 -23.58 20.51 33.24
CA ILE A 41 -22.39 19.99 32.54
C ILE A 41 -22.43 20.51 31.11
N GLU A 42 -21.28 20.96 30.58
CA GLU A 42 -21.17 21.32 29.18
C GLU A 42 -21.53 20.11 28.30
N PRO A 43 -22.43 20.28 27.31
CA PRO A 43 -22.81 19.19 26.43
C PRO A 43 -21.60 18.71 25.64
N ALA A 44 -21.57 17.41 25.35
CA ALA A 44 -20.53 16.84 24.52
C ALA A 44 -20.49 17.54 23.14
N PRO A 45 -19.30 17.82 22.59
CA PRO A 45 -19.18 18.42 21.27
C PRO A 45 -19.80 17.50 20.21
N VAL A 46 -20.55 18.10 19.28
CA VAL A 46 -21.15 17.38 18.16
C VAL A 46 -20.16 17.36 17.00
N PHE A 47 -19.75 16.18 16.56
CA PHE A 47 -18.92 16.02 15.38
C PHE A 47 -19.76 16.17 14.11
N PRO A 48 -19.41 17.06 13.17
CA PRO A 48 -20.09 17.12 11.88
C PRO A 48 -19.85 15.82 11.11
N PRO A 49 -20.86 15.30 10.38
CA PRO A 49 -20.67 14.14 9.54
C PRO A 49 -19.67 14.46 8.42
N VAL A 50 -18.83 13.49 8.09
CA VAL A 50 -17.91 13.58 6.95
C VAL A 50 -18.75 13.64 5.66
N PRO A 51 -18.50 14.60 4.75
CA PRO A 51 -19.20 14.64 3.48
C PRO A 51 -18.92 13.37 2.68
N THR A 52 -19.96 12.78 2.11
CA THR A 52 -19.83 11.68 1.16
C THR A 52 -19.40 12.24 -0.20
N PHE A 53 -18.32 11.69 -0.75
CA PHE A 53 -17.90 12.01 -2.11
C PHE A 53 -18.37 10.93 -3.07
N ASP A 54 -19.27 11.28 -3.98
CA ASP A 54 -19.65 10.42 -5.09
C ASP A 54 -18.60 10.55 -6.21
N TYR A 55 -17.88 9.47 -6.48
CA TYR A 55 -16.88 9.45 -7.54
C TYR A 55 -17.57 9.35 -8.90
N ALA A 56 -17.70 10.50 -9.58
CA ALA A 56 -18.35 10.61 -10.89
C ALA A 56 -17.57 9.92 -12.03
N ALA A 57 -16.30 9.59 -11.82
CA ALA A 57 -15.43 9.02 -12.84
C ALA A 57 -15.57 7.49 -13.02
N HIS A 58 -16.47 6.82 -12.30
CA HIS A 58 -16.77 5.39 -12.53
C HIS A 58 -17.32 5.11 -13.93
N GLN A 59 -17.98 6.08 -14.56
CA GLN A 59 -18.53 5.97 -15.91
C GLN A 59 -17.53 6.42 -16.99
N LEU A 60 -16.39 6.98 -16.58
CA LEU A 60 -15.33 7.37 -17.50
C LEU A 60 -14.43 6.17 -17.79
N LYS A 61 -13.87 6.15 -19.01
CA LYS A 61 -12.89 5.13 -19.38
C LYS A 61 -11.66 5.25 -18.47
N SER A 62 -11.13 4.11 -18.02
CA SER A 62 -9.91 4.09 -17.20
C SER A 62 -8.75 4.80 -17.93
N PRO A 63 -8.08 5.78 -17.29
CA PRO A 63 -6.94 6.47 -17.88
C PRO A 63 -5.69 5.58 -18.00
N PHE A 64 -5.68 4.43 -17.33
CA PHE A 64 -4.58 3.45 -17.37
C PHE A 64 -4.80 2.34 -18.40
N LEU A 65 -5.97 2.28 -19.04
CA LEU A 65 -6.23 1.34 -20.12
C LEU A 65 -5.96 2.01 -21.46
N PRO A 66 -5.15 1.40 -22.33
CA PRO A 66 -4.94 1.95 -23.67
C PRO A 66 -6.27 2.04 -24.42
N SER A 67 -6.38 3.03 -25.31
CA SER A 67 -7.62 3.25 -26.08
C SER A 67 -7.97 2.02 -26.94
N SER A 68 -6.94 1.32 -27.43
CA SER A 68 -6.96 0.00 -28.07
C SER A 68 -5.54 -0.58 -28.09
N LEU A 69 -5.39 -1.91 -28.23
CA LEU A 69 -4.09 -2.56 -28.47
C LEU A 69 -3.36 -1.90 -29.67
N ALA A 70 -4.10 -1.61 -30.74
CA ALA A 70 -3.57 -0.96 -31.94
C ALA A 70 -2.99 0.46 -31.68
N ALA A 71 -3.46 1.18 -30.66
CA ALA A 71 -2.92 2.50 -30.33
C ALA A 71 -1.54 2.41 -29.64
N GLU A 72 -1.31 1.36 -28.85
CA GLU A 72 0.00 1.05 -28.27
C GLU A 72 0.99 0.66 -29.37
N LEU A 73 0.53 -0.18 -30.31
CA LEU A 73 1.34 -0.66 -31.43
C LEU A 73 1.71 0.46 -32.43
N ARG A 74 0.85 1.46 -32.62
CA ARG A 74 1.10 2.59 -33.54
C ARG A 74 2.27 3.48 -33.13
N ILE A 75 2.61 3.54 -31.84
CA ILE A 75 3.76 4.32 -31.34
C ILE A 75 5.10 3.70 -31.80
N MET A 76 5.12 2.42 -32.19
CA MET A 76 6.32 1.68 -32.60
C MET A 76 6.48 1.56 -34.13
N ALA A 77 5.58 2.16 -34.91
CA ALA A 77 5.43 1.95 -36.37
C ALA A 77 6.43 2.69 -37.27
N GLY A 78 7.68 2.88 -36.84
CA GLY A 78 8.72 3.50 -37.67
C GLY A 78 9.41 2.53 -38.65
N LYS A 79 9.38 1.22 -38.37
CA LYS A 79 10.10 0.20 -39.13
C LYS A 79 9.21 -1.00 -39.39
N ARG A 80 9.05 -1.39 -40.66
CA ARG A 80 8.40 -2.65 -41.02
C ARG A 80 9.28 -3.81 -40.51
N VAL A 81 8.76 -4.56 -39.56
CA VAL A 81 9.41 -5.75 -39.01
C VAL A 81 8.65 -6.98 -39.50
N TYR A 82 9.37 -8.08 -39.74
CA TYR A 82 8.80 -9.36 -40.16
C TYR A 82 9.52 -10.49 -39.42
N PRO A 83 8.81 -11.56 -39.03
CA PRO A 83 9.45 -12.73 -38.47
C PRO A 83 10.32 -13.41 -39.53
N ASN A 84 11.54 -13.78 -39.15
CA ASN A 84 12.41 -14.55 -40.02
C ASN A 84 12.01 -16.04 -39.95
N LEU A 85 11.20 -16.48 -40.92
CA LEU A 85 10.71 -17.86 -41.01
C LEU A 85 11.69 -18.81 -41.72
N SER A 86 12.76 -18.30 -42.35
CA SER A 86 13.72 -19.15 -43.07
C SER A 86 14.78 -19.75 -42.16
N ARG A 87 14.83 -19.36 -40.88
CA ARG A 87 15.77 -19.92 -39.90
C ARG A 87 15.23 -21.20 -39.29
N GLN A 88 16.12 -22.03 -38.78
CA GLN A 88 15.75 -23.16 -37.94
C GLN A 88 15.12 -22.66 -36.62
N LEU A 89 14.01 -23.27 -36.24
CA LEU A 89 13.35 -23.02 -34.97
C LEU A 89 14.16 -23.59 -33.80
N GLN A 90 14.15 -22.88 -32.69
CA GLN A 90 14.78 -23.30 -31.43
C GLN A 90 13.76 -24.03 -30.54
N PRO A 91 14.21 -24.90 -29.63
CA PRO A 91 13.31 -25.70 -28.79
C PRO A 91 12.31 -24.86 -27.98
N LEU A 92 12.73 -23.68 -27.50
CA LEU A 92 11.90 -22.80 -26.68
C LEU A 92 10.83 -22.01 -27.45
N GLU A 93 10.76 -22.14 -28.78
CA GLU A 93 9.77 -21.44 -29.60
C GLU A 93 8.43 -22.16 -29.72
N SER A 94 8.35 -23.42 -29.29
CA SER A 94 7.09 -24.16 -29.19
C SER A 94 6.25 -23.74 -27.97
N TYR A 95 6.83 -22.99 -27.04
CA TYR A 95 6.18 -22.59 -25.79
C TYR A 95 5.79 -21.12 -25.80
N ALA A 96 4.72 -20.76 -25.08
CA ALA A 96 4.40 -19.36 -24.83
C ALA A 96 5.43 -18.74 -23.88
N ILE A 97 5.77 -17.46 -24.04
CA ILE A 97 6.73 -16.79 -23.14
C ILE A 97 6.25 -16.85 -21.68
N GLU A 98 4.95 -16.77 -21.47
CA GLU A 98 4.31 -16.79 -20.15
C GLU A 98 4.45 -18.12 -19.41
N SER A 99 4.67 -19.23 -20.13
CA SER A 99 4.89 -20.55 -19.51
C SER A 99 6.36 -20.85 -19.25
N LEU A 100 7.27 -19.98 -19.70
CA LEU A 100 8.71 -20.12 -19.51
C LEU A 100 9.16 -19.40 -18.25
N ASN A 101 10.00 -20.06 -17.46
CA ASN A 101 10.50 -19.49 -16.21
C ASN A 101 12.02 -19.35 -16.25
N MET A 102 12.53 -18.14 -15.99
CA MET A 102 13.96 -17.95 -15.76
C MET A 102 14.36 -18.58 -14.42
N LYS A 103 15.35 -19.47 -14.44
CA LYS A 103 15.93 -20.10 -13.23
C LYS A 103 17.29 -19.56 -12.84
N GLY A 104 17.95 -18.84 -13.75
CA GLY A 104 19.19 -18.16 -13.44
C GLY A 104 20.01 -17.85 -14.68
N SER A 105 21.28 -17.52 -14.46
CA SER A 105 22.26 -17.35 -15.51
C SER A 105 23.57 -18.03 -15.12
N MET A 106 24.34 -18.45 -16.13
CA MET A 106 25.65 -19.03 -15.96
C MET A 106 26.63 -18.38 -16.93
N ARG A 107 27.93 -18.44 -16.62
CA ARG A 107 28.97 -17.95 -17.53
C ARG A 107 29.59 -19.14 -18.25
N SER A 108 29.63 -19.09 -19.57
CA SER A 108 30.32 -20.07 -20.41
C SER A 108 31.83 -19.95 -20.24
N GLN A 109 32.58 -20.99 -20.62
CA GLN A 109 34.04 -20.97 -20.65
C GLN A 109 34.60 -19.83 -21.52
N SER A 110 33.86 -19.41 -22.55
CA SER A 110 34.20 -18.26 -23.41
C SER A 110 33.88 -16.89 -22.79
N GLY A 111 33.37 -16.85 -21.56
CA GLY A 111 32.98 -15.62 -20.86
C GLY A 111 31.57 -15.11 -21.19
N GLN A 112 30.85 -15.74 -22.12
CA GLN A 112 29.48 -15.36 -22.48
C GLN A 112 28.48 -15.71 -21.38
N ILE A 113 27.51 -14.83 -21.12
CA ILE A 113 26.42 -15.07 -20.18
C ILE A 113 25.32 -15.86 -20.89
N LEU A 114 24.99 -17.02 -20.33
CA LEU A 114 23.88 -17.88 -20.73
C LEU A 114 22.78 -17.77 -19.69
N ALA A 115 21.52 -17.71 -20.12
CA ALA A 115 20.36 -17.81 -19.25
C ALA A 115 19.84 -19.25 -19.22
N LEU A 116 19.30 -19.65 -18.06
CA LEU A 116 18.67 -20.94 -17.84
C LEU A 116 17.16 -20.75 -17.79
N ILE A 117 16.45 -21.36 -18.74
CA ILE A 117 15.00 -21.28 -18.86
C ILE A 117 14.41 -22.66 -18.59
N GLN A 118 13.45 -22.72 -17.68
CA GLN A 118 12.65 -23.92 -17.44
C GLN A 118 11.40 -23.89 -18.33
N THR A 119 11.17 -24.96 -19.08
CA THR A 119 9.94 -25.21 -19.83
C THR A 119 8.80 -25.62 -18.89
N PRO A 120 7.52 -25.52 -19.30
CA PRO A 120 6.41 -26.04 -18.51
C PRO A 120 6.52 -27.56 -18.24
N ASP A 121 7.24 -28.29 -19.09
CA ASP A 121 7.49 -29.73 -18.94
C ASP A 121 8.61 -30.03 -17.91
N GLY A 122 9.26 -28.99 -17.37
CA GLY A 122 10.29 -29.08 -16.34
C GLY A 122 11.73 -29.19 -16.87
N GLU A 123 11.92 -29.24 -18.18
CA GLU A 123 13.24 -29.27 -18.81
C GLU A 123 13.94 -27.91 -18.73
N ILE A 124 15.27 -27.91 -18.64
CA ILE A 124 16.08 -26.69 -18.58
C ILE A 124 16.82 -26.50 -19.89
N GLU A 125 16.50 -25.42 -20.59
CA GLU A 125 17.15 -25.00 -21.81
C GLU A 125 18.05 -23.79 -21.58
N ARG A 126 19.12 -23.71 -22.37
CA ARG A 126 20.10 -22.63 -22.28
C ARG A 126 19.90 -21.66 -23.43
N VAL A 127 19.85 -20.37 -23.12
CA VAL A 127 19.74 -19.30 -24.12
C VAL A 127 20.88 -18.31 -23.98
N GLN A 128 21.29 -17.72 -25.10
CA GLN A 128 22.28 -16.67 -25.14
C GLN A 128 21.70 -15.42 -25.81
N ARG A 129 22.43 -14.32 -25.77
CA ARG A 129 22.05 -13.12 -26.51
C ARG A 129 21.92 -13.44 -28.01
N GLY A 130 20.77 -13.11 -28.59
CA GLY A 130 20.43 -13.44 -29.98
C GLY A 130 19.71 -14.78 -30.17
N SER A 131 19.58 -15.62 -29.12
CA SER A 131 18.67 -16.77 -29.14
C SER A 131 17.22 -16.34 -29.28
N TYR A 132 16.37 -17.30 -29.67
CA TYR A 132 14.94 -17.09 -29.86
C TYR A 132 14.15 -18.02 -28.94
N MET A 133 13.06 -17.51 -28.39
CA MET A 133 12.15 -18.25 -27.53
C MET A 133 10.76 -17.64 -27.61
N GLY A 134 9.73 -18.41 -27.24
CA GLY A 134 8.36 -17.96 -27.36
C GLY A 134 7.77 -18.19 -28.75
N VAL A 135 6.47 -18.47 -28.79
CA VAL A 135 5.67 -18.61 -30.03
C VAL A 135 5.74 -17.38 -30.95
N ASN A 136 6.01 -16.19 -30.40
CA ASN A 136 6.08 -14.93 -31.15
C ASN A 136 7.51 -14.58 -31.61
N HIS A 137 8.39 -15.59 -31.78
CA HIS A 137 9.78 -15.42 -32.20
C HIS A 137 10.55 -14.39 -31.37
N GLY A 138 10.41 -14.46 -30.05
CA GLY A 138 11.05 -13.55 -29.10
C GLY A 138 12.57 -13.62 -29.16
N ARG A 139 13.23 -12.57 -29.66
CA ARG A 139 14.69 -12.50 -29.73
C ARG A 139 15.26 -11.94 -28.43
N VAL A 140 16.18 -12.68 -27.81
CA VAL A 140 16.89 -12.23 -26.61
C VAL A 140 17.84 -11.09 -26.95
N VAL A 141 17.62 -9.91 -26.36
CA VAL A 141 18.44 -8.71 -26.58
C VAL A 141 19.47 -8.50 -25.48
N ASN A 142 19.15 -8.88 -24.25
CA ASN A 142 20.00 -8.71 -23.08
C ASN A 142 19.74 -9.81 -22.03
N ILE A 143 20.78 -10.19 -21.27
CA ILE A 143 20.69 -11.16 -20.19
C ILE A 143 21.45 -10.58 -18.99
N THR A 144 20.75 -10.47 -17.87
CA THR A 144 21.30 -10.07 -16.57
C THR A 144 21.17 -11.24 -15.58
N PRO A 145 21.79 -11.18 -14.39
CA PRO A 145 21.67 -12.24 -13.39
C PRO A 145 20.24 -12.53 -12.94
N THR A 146 19.35 -11.55 -13.00
CA THR A 146 17.99 -11.61 -12.46
C THR A 146 16.89 -11.42 -13.51
N GLN A 147 17.24 -11.11 -14.75
CA GLN A 147 16.28 -10.77 -15.80
C GLN A 147 16.83 -11.02 -17.20
N ILE A 148 15.95 -11.42 -18.11
CA ILE A 148 16.20 -11.53 -19.55
C ILE A 148 15.28 -10.56 -20.27
N ASP A 149 15.85 -9.75 -21.15
CA ASP A 149 15.10 -8.85 -22.03
C ASP A 149 15.04 -9.45 -23.43
N LEU A 150 13.84 -9.44 -24.00
CA LEU A 150 13.57 -9.96 -25.34
C LEU A 150 12.59 -9.07 -26.09
N VAL A 151 12.61 -9.20 -27.42
CA VAL A 151 11.68 -8.50 -28.31
C VAL A 151 10.93 -9.52 -29.14
N GLU A 152 9.61 -9.57 -28.97
CA GLU A 152 8.69 -10.41 -29.74
C GLU A 152 8.25 -9.70 -31.02
N ILE A 153 7.82 -10.47 -32.01
CA ILE A 153 7.25 -9.96 -33.26
C ILE A 153 5.81 -10.43 -33.34
N ILE A 154 4.87 -9.48 -33.30
CA ILE A 154 3.43 -9.76 -33.16
C ILE A 154 2.67 -9.10 -34.32
N PRO A 155 1.62 -9.73 -34.85
CA PRO A 155 0.77 -9.10 -35.84
C PRO A 155 0.03 -7.86 -35.27
N ASP A 156 0.04 -6.76 -36.01
CA ASP A 156 -0.64 -5.49 -35.67
C ASP A 156 -2.16 -5.50 -35.99
N GLY A 157 -2.75 -6.68 -36.23
CA GLY A 157 -4.16 -6.84 -36.61
C GLY A 157 -4.54 -6.33 -38.02
N ARG A 158 -3.56 -5.86 -38.80
CA ARG A 158 -3.67 -5.61 -40.24
C ARG A 158 -2.77 -6.59 -40.99
N GLU A 159 -1.90 -6.12 -41.88
CA GLU A 159 -0.89 -6.92 -42.60
C GLU A 159 0.56 -6.58 -42.19
N GLY A 160 0.73 -6.06 -40.97
CA GLY A 160 2.03 -5.67 -40.43
C GLY A 160 2.39 -6.44 -39.17
N TYR A 161 3.67 -6.45 -38.84
CA TYR A 161 4.15 -6.87 -37.54
C TYR A 161 4.80 -5.71 -36.81
N VAL A 162 4.78 -5.81 -35.48
CA VAL A 162 5.30 -4.83 -34.54
C VAL A 162 6.15 -5.54 -33.50
N GLU A 163 7.20 -4.85 -33.06
CA GLU A 163 8.08 -5.33 -32.01
C GLU A 163 7.45 -5.07 -30.64
N ARG A 164 7.29 -6.11 -29.81
CA ARG A 164 6.81 -5.98 -28.44
C ARG A 164 7.95 -6.32 -27.47
N PRO A 165 8.46 -5.36 -26.68
CA PRO A 165 9.45 -5.65 -25.66
C PRO A 165 8.82 -6.46 -24.52
N ARG A 166 9.53 -7.47 -24.05
CA ARG A 166 9.15 -8.31 -22.90
C ARG A 166 10.38 -8.56 -22.05
N SER A 167 10.14 -8.78 -20.76
CA SER A 167 11.19 -9.19 -19.83
C SER A 167 10.71 -10.39 -19.01
N LEU A 168 11.58 -11.38 -18.87
CA LEU A 168 11.40 -12.51 -17.96
C LEU A 168 12.29 -12.28 -16.74
N ILE A 169 11.68 -12.25 -15.56
CA ILE A 169 12.36 -12.08 -14.28
C ILE A 169 12.65 -13.45 -13.64
N LEU A 170 13.75 -13.52 -12.90
CA LEU A 170 14.10 -14.66 -12.08
C LEU A 170 13.05 -14.81 -10.96
N ILE A 171 12.27 -15.88 -11.02
CA ILE A 171 11.33 -16.21 -9.96
C ILE A 171 12.12 -16.93 -8.86
N GLY A 172 12.21 -16.31 -7.69
CA GLY A 172 12.79 -16.92 -6.50
C GLY A 172 12.00 -18.15 -6.04
N PRO A 173 12.55 -18.98 -5.14
CA PRO A 173 11.80 -20.08 -4.55
C PRO A 173 10.51 -19.54 -3.93
N ALA A 174 9.40 -20.23 -4.18
CA ALA A 174 8.14 -19.94 -3.51
C ALA A 174 8.36 -20.02 -1.98
N PRO A 175 7.82 -19.07 -1.19
CA PRO A 175 7.91 -19.11 0.26
C PRO A 175 7.22 -20.33 0.86
#